data_AF-A0A2W6CKR6-F1
#
_entry.id   AF-A0A2W6CKR6-F1
#
_cell.length_a   1.000
_cell.length_b   1.000
_cell.length_c   1.000
_cell.angle_alpha   90.00
_cell.angle_beta   90.00
_cell.angle_gamma   90.00
#
_symmetry.space_group_name_H-M   'P 1'
#
loop_
_entity.id
_entity.type
_entity.pdbx_description
1 polymer ?
#
loop_
_entity_poly.entity_id
_entity_poly.type
_entity_poly.pdbx_seq_one_letter_code
_entity_poly.pdbx_strand_id
1 'polypeptide(L)'
;MLAAAAVVAVAVGTAAVVRTGSASKARPATSASPTSSSPTSSSSPEPTASPSTVVTSPPAVTADTSPTNPPSVGRPVGPYRQACYFDDLYCRGLQRHVHYQPLWPFPNYAAEQAWQAASRSSGAQPWHLDGAQTALLFAQNYLGFADITTAIRTTTVQDGIEVGVGYPMPGGQLHTAAALHLVRYSDIADDPSAGWEVVGTADTDFSLEQPAYGSAVTSPMTVGGHITGVDENIVLDVKDLSGSVVTGTPPAVPAGGANSPWSSPVSFHGTGVLTVVAFTGGHLTQHERFAIQGVHT
;
A
#
# COMPACT_ATOMS: atom_id res chain seq x y z
N MET A 1 20.15 5.64 52.95
CA MET A 1 20.34 4.23 52.56
C MET A 1 20.82 4.22 51.12
N LEU A 2 22.01 3.66 50.88
CA LEU A 2 22.62 3.54 49.57
C LEU A 2 21.82 2.58 48.68
N ALA A 3 21.67 2.91 47.39
CA ALA A 3 21.45 1.91 46.35
C ALA A 3 22.22 2.34 45.09
N ALA A 4 23.19 1.50 44.72
CA ALA A 4 24.14 1.69 43.64
C ALA A 4 23.48 1.44 42.28
N ALA A 5 23.81 2.29 41.29
CA ALA A 5 23.49 2.08 39.89
C ALA A 5 24.63 1.27 39.24
N ALA A 6 24.30 0.09 38.69
CA ALA A 6 25.21 -0.69 37.87
C ALA A 6 25.06 -0.27 36.41
N VAL A 7 26.13 0.28 35.83
CA VAL A 7 26.25 0.58 34.40
C VAL A 7 26.82 -0.66 33.71
N VAL A 8 26.05 -1.27 32.80
CA VAL A 8 26.53 -2.34 31.92
C VAL A 8 26.92 -1.70 30.60
N ALA A 9 28.22 -1.66 30.32
CA ALA A 9 28.77 -1.27 29.03
C ALA A 9 28.75 -2.49 28.09
N VAL A 10 28.05 -2.38 26.95
CA VAL A 10 28.12 -3.37 25.88
C VAL A 10 29.11 -2.85 24.82
N ALA A 11 30.23 -3.55 24.70
CA ALA A 11 31.19 -3.35 23.63
C ALA A 11 30.73 -4.13 22.40
N VAL A 12 30.38 -3.44 21.31
CA VAL A 12 30.15 -4.07 20.00
C VAL A 12 31.43 -3.90 19.18
N GLY A 13 32.12 -5.02 18.96
CA GLY A 13 33.31 -5.10 18.11
C GLY A 13 32.95 -4.98 16.64
N THR A 14 33.65 -4.10 15.94
CA THR A 14 33.60 -3.92 14.49
C THR A 14 34.46 -4.99 13.80
N ALA A 15 33.85 -5.85 13.00
CA ALA A 15 34.56 -6.71 12.05
C ALA A 15 34.55 -6.03 10.67
N ALA A 16 35.68 -5.47 10.28
CA ALA A 16 35.91 -4.96 8.94
C ALA A 16 36.20 -6.14 7.98
N VAL A 17 35.37 -6.30 6.95
CA VAL A 17 35.67 -7.19 5.83
C VAL A 17 36.23 -6.36 4.69
N VAL A 18 37.54 -6.54 4.46
CA VAL A 18 38.25 -6.07 3.27
C VAL A 18 37.91 -7.00 2.10
N ARG A 19 37.43 -6.46 0.98
CA ARG A 19 37.50 -7.13 -0.32
C ARG A 19 38.23 -6.25 -1.33
N THR A 20 39.37 -6.75 -1.75
CA THR A 20 40.22 -6.26 -2.85
C THR A 20 39.54 -6.49 -4.20
N GLY A 21 39.70 -5.54 -5.11
CA GLY A 21 39.00 -5.50 -6.40
C GLY A 21 39.60 -6.33 -7.53
N SER A 22 39.01 -6.15 -8.71
CA SER A 22 39.68 -6.29 -10.00
C SER A 22 38.88 -5.57 -11.10
N ALA A 23 39.60 -4.76 -11.87
CA ALA A 23 39.12 -3.97 -12.99
C ALA A 23 39.33 -4.71 -14.32
N SER A 24 38.45 -4.48 -15.30
CA SER A 24 38.66 -4.64 -16.76
C SER A 24 37.50 -3.92 -17.47
N LYS A 25 37.64 -2.72 -18.03
CA LYS A 25 38.28 -2.26 -19.30
C LYS A 25 37.41 -2.48 -20.58
N ALA A 26 36.90 -1.33 -21.08
CA ALA A 26 36.70 -0.88 -22.48
C ALA A 26 35.50 -1.35 -23.37
N ARG A 27 34.48 -0.45 -23.52
CA ARG A 27 34.05 0.40 -24.69
C ARG A 27 34.04 -0.17 -26.15
N PRO A 28 33.36 0.47 -27.14
CA PRO A 28 31.90 0.66 -27.44
C PRO A 28 31.47 0.20 -28.86
N ALA A 29 30.15 0.21 -29.14
CA ALA A 29 29.50 0.28 -30.47
C ALA A 29 27.97 0.17 -30.27
N THR A 30 27.01 0.76 -30.99
CA THR A 30 26.88 1.76 -32.08
C THR A 30 25.39 2.14 -32.14
N SER A 31 25.07 3.39 -32.48
CA SER A 31 23.71 3.89 -32.74
C SER A 31 22.95 3.16 -33.85
N ALA A 32 21.63 3.02 -33.70
CA ALA A 32 20.67 3.16 -34.80
C ALA A 32 19.24 3.41 -34.26
N SER A 33 18.66 4.58 -34.58
CA SER A 33 17.22 4.84 -34.55
C SER A 33 16.52 4.17 -35.74
N PRO A 34 15.19 3.96 -35.66
CA PRO A 34 14.35 4.72 -36.59
C PRO A 34 13.00 5.20 -36.00
N THR A 35 12.73 6.47 -36.30
CA THR A 35 11.53 7.06 -36.94
C THR A 35 10.11 6.67 -36.51
N SER A 36 9.38 7.73 -36.16
CA SER A 36 7.95 7.82 -35.91
C SER A 36 7.07 7.58 -37.14
N SER A 37 5.84 7.13 -36.90
CA SER A 37 4.68 7.48 -37.74
C SER A 37 3.38 7.35 -36.94
N SER A 38 2.70 8.49 -36.73
CA SER A 38 1.30 8.59 -36.30
C SER A 38 0.39 8.57 -37.52
N PRO A 39 -0.89 8.15 -37.35
CA PRO A 39 -1.97 8.94 -37.95
C PRO A 39 -3.17 9.15 -37.01
N THR A 40 -3.47 10.44 -36.81
CA THR A 40 -4.75 11.15 -37.02
C THR A 40 -6.09 10.43 -36.81
N SER A 41 -6.80 10.93 -35.78
CA SER A 41 -8.22 11.32 -35.65
C SER A 41 -9.29 10.80 -36.62
N SER A 42 -10.42 10.34 -36.07
CA SER A 42 -11.74 10.36 -36.73
C SER A 42 -12.86 10.53 -35.69
N SER A 43 -13.84 11.35 -36.04
CA SER A 43 -14.83 12.04 -35.20
C SER A 43 -16.21 11.36 -35.09
N SER A 44 -16.89 11.69 -33.98
CA SER A 44 -18.35 11.68 -33.64
C SER A 44 -19.37 11.71 -34.80
N PRO A 45 -20.61 11.17 -34.66
CA PRO A 45 -21.69 11.89 -33.96
C PRO A 45 -22.77 11.03 -33.21
N GLU A 46 -23.41 11.67 -32.23
CA GLU A 46 -24.74 11.42 -31.64
C GLU A 46 -25.45 12.82 -31.64
N PRO A 47 -26.81 13.07 -31.65
CA PRO A 47 -27.96 12.32 -31.09
C PRO A 47 -29.25 12.25 -31.93
N THR A 48 -30.25 11.49 -31.46
CA THR A 48 -31.68 11.67 -31.81
C THR A 48 -32.56 11.39 -30.59
N ALA A 49 -33.56 12.26 -30.38
CA ALA A 49 -34.36 12.40 -29.16
C ALA A 49 -35.80 11.86 -29.27
N SER A 50 -36.40 11.64 -28.06
CA SER A 50 -37.83 11.69 -27.67
C SER A 50 -38.77 10.54 -28.07
N PRO A 51 -39.91 10.28 -27.37
CA PRO A 51 -40.58 11.12 -26.34
C PRO A 51 -41.07 10.40 -25.05
N SER A 52 -41.55 11.22 -24.11
CA SER A 52 -42.21 10.93 -22.83
C SER A 52 -43.58 10.26 -22.95
N THR A 53 -43.94 9.43 -21.97
CA THR A 53 -45.34 9.15 -21.60
C THR A 53 -45.55 9.22 -20.09
N VAL A 54 -46.62 9.92 -19.73
CA VAL A 54 -47.17 10.18 -18.38
C VAL A 54 -48.16 9.06 -18.05
N VAL A 55 -48.05 8.41 -16.87
CA VAL A 55 -49.18 7.69 -16.25
C VAL A 55 -49.15 7.81 -14.72
N THR A 56 -50.07 8.65 -14.25
CA THR A 56 -50.91 8.72 -13.04
C THR A 56 -50.86 7.60 -11.97
N SER A 57 -50.76 8.01 -10.69
CA SER A 57 -51.00 7.22 -9.47
C SER A 57 -52.49 7.10 -9.08
N PRO A 58 -52.91 6.06 -8.33
CA PRO A 58 -53.74 6.25 -7.12
C PRO A 58 -53.53 5.15 -6.03
N PRO A 59 -54.29 5.09 -4.90
CA PRO A 59 -54.03 5.72 -3.60
C PRO A 59 -53.77 4.72 -2.44
N ALA A 60 -53.58 5.27 -1.24
CA ALA A 60 -53.21 4.62 0.03
C ALA A 60 -54.29 3.70 0.68
N VAL A 61 -53.83 2.68 1.43
CA VAL A 61 -54.62 1.94 2.44
C VAL A 61 -53.74 1.67 3.68
N THR A 62 -54.35 1.81 4.86
CA THR A 62 -53.80 1.85 6.22
C THR A 62 -53.89 0.48 6.95
N ALA A 63 -53.01 0.27 7.95
CA ALA A 63 -53.15 -0.57 9.17
C ALA A 63 -53.20 -2.11 8.99
N ASP A 64 -52.71 -3.00 9.88
CA ASP A 64 -51.98 -3.00 11.16
C ASP A 64 -51.56 -4.48 11.46
N THR A 65 -50.74 -4.67 12.49
CA THR A 65 -50.44 -5.89 13.30
C THR A 65 -49.15 -6.69 13.05
N SER A 66 -48.39 -6.77 14.15
CA SER A 66 -47.08 -7.39 14.38
C SER A 66 -47.09 -8.92 14.37
N PRO A 67 -45.90 -9.53 14.18
CA PRO A 67 -45.44 -10.54 15.12
C PRO A 67 -44.07 -10.19 15.73
N THR A 68 -43.99 -10.43 17.04
CA THR A 68 -42.86 -10.23 17.95
C THR A 68 -41.57 -10.90 17.47
N ASN A 69 -40.50 -10.12 17.30
CA ASN A 69 -39.14 -10.61 17.11
C ASN A 69 -38.30 -10.44 18.40
N PRO A 70 -37.34 -11.36 18.67
CA PRO A 70 -36.52 -11.41 19.88
C PRO A 70 -35.55 -10.19 19.98
N PRO A 71 -34.99 -9.91 21.18
CA PRO A 71 -34.37 -8.62 21.47
C PRO A 71 -33.18 -8.33 20.55
N SER A 72 -33.33 -7.23 19.79
CA SER A 72 -32.30 -6.65 18.96
C SER A 72 -31.18 -6.09 19.84
N VAL A 73 -29.97 -6.61 19.65
CA VAL A 73 -28.75 -6.05 20.26
C VAL A 73 -28.63 -4.60 19.75
N GLY A 74 -28.62 -3.64 20.69
CA GLY A 74 -28.76 -2.22 20.40
C GLY A 74 -27.72 -1.70 19.40
N ARG A 75 -28.20 -1.21 18.27
CA ARG A 75 -27.45 -0.39 17.32
C ARG A 75 -27.18 0.99 17.94
N PRO A 76 -25.93 1.51 17.96
CA PRO A 76 -25.70 2.89 18.32
C PRO A 76 -26.38 3.81 17.29
N VAL A 77 -27.27 4.68 17.78
CA VAL A 77 -27.90 5.73 16.99
C VAL A 77 -27.09 7.01 17.25
N GLY A 78 -26.16 7.31 16.35
CA GLY A 78 -25.37 8.55 16.33
C GLY A 78 -24.96 8.89 14.88
N PRO A 79 -24.54 10.12 14.57
CA PRO A 79 -24.29 10.59 13.19
C PRO A 79 -22.99 10.04 12.57
N TYR A 80 -22.34 9.06 13.20
CA TYR A 80 -21.09 8.51 12.70
C TYR A 80 -21.35 7.67 11.45
N ARG A 81 -20.70 8.03 10.35
CA ARG A 81 -20.60 7.16 9.18
C ARG A 81 -19.83 5.91 9.62
N GLN A 82 -20.36 4.74 9.32
CA GLN A 82 -19.66 3.48 9.59
C GLN A 82 -18.55 3.31 8.56
N ALA A 83 -17.34 2.97 9.01
CA ALA A 83 -16.24 2.52 8.16
C ALA A 83 -16.18 0.99 8.28
N CYS A 84 -16.29 0.29 7.16
CA CYS A 84 -16.26 -1.19 7.15
C CYS A 84 -15.17 -1.65 6.19
N TYR A 85 -13.99 -1.10 6.38
CA TYR A 85 -12.88 -1.23 5.44
C TYR A 85 -12.08 -2.52 5.60
N PHE A 86 -12.18 -3.20 6.74
CA PHE A 86 -11.41 -4.40 7.02
C PHE A 86 -12.33 -5.57 7.36
N ASP A 87 -11.95 -6.76 6.90
CA ASP A 87 -12.77 -7.96 7.04
C ASP A 87 -12.94 -8.40 8.50
N ASP A 88 -12.00 -8.08 9.38
CA ASP A 88 -12.06 -8.47 10.78
C ASP A 88 -12.83 -7.46 11.66
N LEU A 89 -13.41 -6.42 11.07
CA LEU A 89 -14.36 -5.54 11.74
C LEU A 89 -15.75 -6.19 11.87
N TYR A 90 -16.45 -5.85 12.95
CA TYR A 90 -17.74 -6.41 13.33
C TYR A 90 -18.86 -6.12 12.30
N CYS A 91 -18.69 -5.12 11.43
CA CYS A 91 -19.70 -4.71 10.45
C CYS A 91 -19.76 -5.62 9.19
N ARG A 92 -19.28 -6.87 9.25
CA ARG A 92 -19.39 -7.86 8.17
C ARG A 92 -20.85 -7.98 7.69
N GLY A 93 -21.06 -7.83 6.38
CA GLY A 93 -22.35 -8.07 5.73
C GLY A 93 -22.96 -6.88 4.99
N LEU A 94 -22.36 -5.68 5.10
CA LEU A 94 -22.77 -4.54 4.28
C LEU A 94 -22.06 -4.59 2.91
N GLN A 95 -22.73 -5.16 1.92
CA GLN A 95 -22.27 -5.42 0.52
C GLN A 95 -21.77 -4.19 -0.28
N ARG A 96 -21.66 -3.00 0.32
CA ARG A 96 -21.29 -1.76 -0.36
C ARG A 96 -19.90 -1.22 0.00
N HIS A 97 -19.12 -1.93 0.81
CA HIS A 97 -17.81 -1.45 1.25
C HIS A 97 -16.68 -2.12 0.48
N VAL A 98 -15.65 -1.33 0.19
CA VAL A 98 -14.36 -1.83 -0.27
C VAL A 98 -13.65 -2.46 0.93
N HIS A 99 -13.11 -3.65 0.73
CA HIS A 99 -12.36 -4.38 1.74
C HIS A 99 -10.87 -4.28 1.45
N TYR A 100 -10.12 -3.74 2.40
CA TYR A 100 -8.67 -3.62 2.36
C TYR A 100 -8.01 -4.73 3.16
N GLN A 101 -6.89 -5.21 2.62
CA GLN A 101 -5.94 -6.07 3.27
C GLN A 101 -5.05 -5.21 4.19
N PRO A 102 -5.09 -5.38 5.52
CA PRO A 102 -4.19 -4.67 6.43
C PRO A 102 -2.77 -5.23 6.27
N LEU A 103 -1.79 -4.39 5.99
CA LEU A 103 -0.39 -4.80 5.78
C LEU A 103 0.49 -4.46 6.97
N TRP A 104 0.33 -3.26 7.51
CA TRP A 104 1.15 -2.72 8.58
C TRP A 104 0.54 -1.44 9.15
N PRO A 105 0.61 -1.19 10.47
CA PRO A 105 1.34 -1.95 11.47
C PRO A 105 0.54 -3.03 12.19
N PHE A 106 -0.78 -3.08 11.98
CA PHE A 106 -1.64 -3.93 12.78
C PHE A 106 -1.93 -5.24 12.06
N PRO A 107 -1.66 -6.41 12.67
CA PRO A 107 -2.02 -7.69 12.08
C PRO A 107 -3.54 -7.93 12.04
N ASN A 108 -4.31 -7.17 12.83
CA ASN A 108 -5.76 -7.22 12.92
C ASN A 108 -6.28 -6.05 13.78
N TYR A 109 -7.59 -5.84 13.76
CA TYR A 109 -8.31 -4.83 14.52
C TYR A 109 -8.10 -4.96 16.04
N ALA A 110 -8.03 -6.19 16.55
CA ALA A 110 -7.82 -6.40 17.99
C ALA A 110 -6.45 -5.87 18.44
N ALA A 111 -5.42 -5.96 17.59
CA ALA A 111 -4.10 -5.39 17.85
C ALA A 111 -4.13 -3.85 17.82
N GLU A 112 -4.91 -3.24 16.92
CA GLU A 112 -5.13 -1.80 16.93
C GLU A 112 -5.81 -1.36 18.23
N GLN A 113 -6.90 -2.02 18.62
CA GLN A 113 -7.63 -1.67 19.84
C GLN A 113 -6.76 -1.79 21.09
N ALA A 114 -5.91 -2.83 21.14
CA ALA A 114 -4.96 -3.02 22.21
C ALA A 114 -3.93 -1.88 22.27
N TRP A 115 -3.38 -1.48 21.11
CA TRP A 115 -2.50 -0.31 21.02
C TRP A 115 -3.25 0.97 21.44
N GLN A 116 -4.46 1.20 20.93
CA GLN A 116 -5.24 2.39 21.22
C GLN A 116 -5.56 2.51 22.73
N ALA A 117 -5.90 1.40 23.39
CA ALA A 117 -6.09 1.35 24.83
C ALA A 117 -4.81 1.68 25.61
N ALA A 118 -3.67 1.10 25.21
CA ALA A 118 -2.38 1.36 25.84
C ALA A 118 -1.92 2.82 25.64
N SER A 119 -2.10 3.36 24.44
CA SER A 119 -1.68 4.71 24.04
C SER A 119 -2.42 5.81 24.78
N ARG A 120 -3.69 5.61 25.15
CA ARG A 120 -4.43 6.55 26.02
C ARG A 120 -3.76 6.75 27.39
N SER A 121 -3.06 5.74 27.89
CA SER A 121 -2.40 5.79 29.20
C SER A 121 -0.92 6.17 29.15
N SER A 122 -0.23 5.82 28.07
CA SER A 122 1.24 5.91 27.97
C SER A 122 1.75 6.84 26.87
N GLY A 123 0.90 7.22 25.90
CA GLY A 123 1.33 7.92 24.69
C GLY A 123 2.29 7.11 23.82
N ALA A 124 2.33 5.78 23.98
CA ALA A 124 3.25 4.92 23.26
C ALA A 124 3.01 4.96 21.73
N GLN A 125 4.10 5.00 20.96
CA GLN A 125 4.07 4.96 19.49
C GLN A 125 3.10 6.01 18.88
N PRO A 126 3.28 7.31 19.17
CA PRO A 126 2.38 8.36 18.70
C PRO A 126 2.31 8.46 17.18
N TRP A 127 3.30 7.89 16.48
CA TRP A 127 3.37 7.83 15.03
C TRP A 127 2.20 7.08 14.40
N HIS A 128 1.53 6.14 15.08
CA HIS A 128 0.33 5.48 14.55
C HIS A 128 -0.82 6.47 14.25
N LEU A 129 -0.84 7.64 14.92
CA LEU A 129 -1.83 8.67 14.66
C LEU A 129 -1.44 9.63 13.52
N ASP A 130 -0.17 9.61 13.12
CA ASP A 130 0.42 10.43 12.06
C ASP A 130 0.63 9.58 10.81
N GLY A 131 -0.18 9.83 9.78
CA GLY A 131 -0.14 9.05 8.55
C GLY A 131 1.18 9.19 7.78
N ALA A 132 1.79 10.38 7.81
CA ALA A 132 3.07 10.61 7.15
C ALA A 132 4.20 9.85 7.86
N GLN A 133 4.21 9.89 9.20
CA GLN A 133 5.19 9.15 9.98
C GLN A 133 4.98 7.64 9.89
N THR A 134 3.73 7.16 9.88
CA THR A 134 3.39 5.75 9.65
C THR A 134 3.91 5.27 8.30
N ALA A 135 3.67 6.04 7.22
CA ALA A 135 4.14 5.73 5.88
C ALA A 135 5.69 5.67 5.78
N LEU A 136 6.40 6.58 6.46
CA LEU A 136 7.86 6.55 6.51
C LEU A 136 8.40 5.35 7.28
N LEU A 137 7.82 5.03 8.44
CA LEU A 137 8.24 3.87 9.22
C LEU A 137 7.93 2.55 8.50
N PHE A 138 6.84 2.50 7.73
CA PHE A 138 6.56 1.38 6.84
C PHE A 138 7.68 1.20 5.80
N ALA A 139 8.03 2.26 5.05
CA ALA A 139 9.09 2.17 4.05
C ALA A 139 10.45 1.81 4.67
N GLN A 140 10.83 2.45 5.78
CA GLN A 140 12.15 2.28 6.38
C GLN A 140 12.30 0.96 7.14
N ASN A 141 11.32 0.60 7.97
CA ASN A 141 11.47 -0.49 8.92
C ASN A 141 10.80 -1.77 8.45
N TYR A 142 9.62 -1.68 7.81
CA TYR A 142 8.91 -2.86 7.31
C TYR A 142 9.46 -3.29 5.94
N LEU A 143 9.58 -2.36 4.99
CA LEU A 143 10.17 -2.67 3.69
C LEU A 143 11.70 -2.79 3.74
N GLY A 144 12.35 -1.98 4.58
CA GLY A 144 13.82 -1.93 4.70
C GLY A 144 14.48 -0.89 3.79
N PHE A 145 13.69 0.04 3.22
CA PHE A 145 14.14 1.05 2.28
C PHE A 145 14.67 2.29 3.04
N ALA A 146 15.85 2.16 3.63
CA ALA A 146 16.45 3.18 4.51
C ALA A 146 16.73 4.53 3.83
N ASP A 147 16.81 4.55 2.49
CA ASP A 147 16.97 5.75 1.67
C ASP A 147 15.67 6.56 1.51
N ILE A 148 14.51 5.96 1.76
CA ILE A 148 13.21 6.65 1.77
C ILE A 148 13.06 7.40 3.10
N THR A 149 13.37 8.69 3.08
CA THR A 149 13.58 9.51 4.30
C THR A 149 12.58 10.64 4.47
N THR A 150 11.77 10.94 3.45
CA THR A 150 10.92 12.13 3.42
C THR A 150 9.50 11.80 3.02
N ALA A 151 8.53 12.28 3.80
CA ALA A 151 7.13 12.37 3.36
C ALA A 151 6.97 13.67 2.57
N ILE A 152 6.56 13.55 1.32
CA ILE A 152 6.59 14.62 0.31
C ILE A 152 5.26 15.35 0.24
N ARG A 153 4.17 14.59 0.27
CA ARG A 153 2.81 15.11 0.17
C ARG A 153 1.84 14.14 0.83
N THR A 154 0.83 14.69 1.49
CA THR A 154 -0.33 13.94 1.96
C THR A 154 -1.58 14.46 1.27
N THR A 155 -2.41 13.56 0.75
CA THR A 155 -3.67 13.88 0.07
C THR A 155 -4.80 13.07 0.69
N THR A 156 -5.90 13.72 1.06
CA THR A 156 -7.11 13.01 1.45
C THR A 156 -7.80 12.41 0.23
N VAL A 157 -8.13 11.13 0.31
CA VAL A 157 -8.92 10.38 -0.67
C VAL A 157 -10.21 9.89 -0.02
N GLN A 158 -11.08 9.22 -0.76
CA GLN A 158 -12.42 8.86 -0.28
C GLN A 158 -12.40 8.05 1.02
N ASP A 159 -11.50 7.07 1.11
CA ASP A 159 -11.48 6.07 2.18
C ASP A 159 -10.25 6.20 3.09
N GLY A 160 -9.48 7.29 2.96
CA GLY A 160 -8.23 7.46 3.70
C GLY A 160 -7.34 8.58 3.17
N ILE A 161 -6.04 8.34 3.18
CA ILE A 161 -5.03 9.27 2.67
C ILE A 161 -4.04 8.57 1.76
N GLU A 162 -3.51 9.32 0.80
CA GLU A 162 -2.33 8.95 0.03
C GLU A 162 -1.14 9.78 0.52
N VAL A 163 -0.07 9.10 0.92
CA VAL A 163 1.19 9.73 1.35
C VAL A 163 2.28 9.40 0.35
N GLY A 164 2.73 10.43 -0.38
CA GLY A 164 3.94 10.36 -1.19
C GLY A 164 5.17 10.26 -0.29
N VAL A 165 5.95 9.19 -0.43
CA VAL A 165 7.22 9.01 0.27
C VAL A 165 8.38 8.96 -0.73
N GLY A 166 9.55 9.42 -0.30
CA GLY A 166 10.74 9.42 -1.13
C GLY A 166 11.93 10.09 -0.45
N TYR A 167 12.72 10.83 -1.22
CA TYR A 167 14.00 11.38 -0.76
C TYR A 167 14.34 12.72 -1.46
N PRO A 168 15.18 13.56 -0.85
CA PRO A 168 15.71 14.75 -1.52
C PRO A 168 16.77 14.36 -2.56
N MET A 169 16.66 14.93 -3.75
CA MET A 169 17.67 14.85 -4.80
C MET A 169 18.77 15.92 -4.59
N PRO A 170 19.94 15.76 -5.24
CA PRO A 170 20.91 16.84 -5.34
C PRO A 170 20.24 18.13 -5.86
N GLY A 171 20.44 19.25 -5.16
CA GLY A 171 19.76 20.51 -5.46
C GLY A 171 18.46 20.75 -4.68
N GLY A 172 18.06 19.82 -3.81
CA GLY A 172 16.96 20.00 -2.84
C GLY A 172 15.57 19.75 -3.40
N GLN A 173 15.44 19.39 -4.67
CA GLN A 173 14.18 18.92 -5.24
C GLN A 173 13.80 17.58 -4.61
N LEU A 174 12.53 17.41 -4.23
CA LEU A 174 12.03 16.14 -3.70
C LEU A 174 11.69 15.18 -4.84
N HIS A 175 12.07 13.92 -4.70
CA HIS A 175 11.68 12.83 -5.59
C HIS A 175 10.75 11.87 -4.85
N THR A 176 9.58 11.58 -5.44
CA THR A 176 8.60 10.63 -4.91
C THR A 176 8.89 9.23 -5.43
N ALA A 177 9.14 8.29 -4.52
CA ALA A 177 9.36 6.89 -4.86
C ALA A 177 8.05 6.08 -4.92
N ALA A 178 7.08 6.40 -4.06
CA ALA A 178 5.76 5.79 -4.08
C ALA A 178 4.71 6.71 -3.42
N ALA A 179 3.44 6.51 -3.73
CA ALA A 179 2.31 7.05 -2.97
C ALA A 179 1.64 5.91 -2.20
N LEU A 180 1.83 5.85 -0.88
CA LEU A 180 1.23 4.84 -0.01
C LEU A 180 -0.22 5.22 0.31
N HIS A 181 -1.14 4.28 0.16
CA HIS A 181 -2.53 4.44 0.59
C HIS A 181 -2.67 3.94 2.03
N LEU A 182 -3.21 4.79 2.90
CA LEU A 182 -3.43 4.51 4.31
C LEU A 182 -4.90 4.75 4.68
N VAL A 183 -5.44 3.85 5.50
CA VAL A 183 -6.83 3.89 5.98
C VAL A 183 -6.81 3.85 7.51
N ARG A 184 -7.78 4.50 8.17
CA ARG A 184 -7.93 4.37 9.63
C ARG A 184 -8.50 3.00 9.96
N TYR A 185 -7.85 2.27 10.87
CA TYR A 185 -8.31 0.96 11.30
C TYR A 185 -9.42 1.10 12.36
N SER A 186 -10.61 1.50 11.93
CA SER A 186 -11.77 1.75 12.80
C SER A 186 -13.08 1.33 12.13
N ASP A 187 -14.09 1.02 12.96
CA ASP A 187 -15.48 0.86 12.51
C ASP A 187 -16.23 2.20 12.40
N ILE A 188 -15.61 3.29 12.85
CA ILE A 188 -16.09 4.67 12.76
C ILE A 188 -15.28 5.40 11.69
N ALA A 189 -15.97 5.93 10.67
CA ALA A 189 -15.31 6.72 9.64
C ALA A 189 -14.65 7.96 10.25
N ASP A 190 -13.44 8.25 9.77
CA ASP A 190 -12.61 9.39 10.17
C ASP A 190 -12.28 9.46 11.67
N ASP A 191 -12.34 8.35 12.41
CA ASP A 191 -11.96 8.32 13.84
C ASP A 191 -10.50 8.79 14.01
N PRO A 192 -10.26 9.98 14.59
CA PRO A 192 -8.91 10.53 14.70
C PRO A 192 -8.08 9.81 15.77
N SER A 193 -8.71 8.98 16.60
CA SER A 193 -8.05 8.19 17.64
C SER A 193 -7.63 6.80 17.17
N ALA A 194 -8.11 6.35 16.00
CA ALA A 194 -7.73 5.06 15.44
C ALA A 194 -6.37 5.14 14.75
N GLY A 195 -5.60 4.05 14.74
CA GLY A 195 -4.32 4.01 14.04
C GLY A 195 -4.46 4.07 12.51
N TRP A 196 -3.46 4.63 11.83
CA TRP A 196 -3.32 4.49 10.37
C TRP A 196 -2.75 3.11 10.02
N GLU A 197 -3.31 2.51 8.98
CA GLU A 197 -2.94 1.21 8.43
C GLU A 197 -2.58 1.38 6.95
N VAL A 198 -1.40 0.90 6.54
CA VAL A 198 -0.98 0.85 5.14
C VAL A 198 -1.73 -0.28 4.45
N VAL A 199 -2.35 0.02 3.31
CA VAL A 199 -3.17 -0.95 2.56
C VAL A 199 -2.67 -1.16 1.13
N GLY A 200 -1.68 -0.42 0.65
CA GLY A 200 -1.17 -0.56 -0.72
C GLY A 200 -0.55 0.72 -1.24
N THR A 201 -0.32 0.79 -2.54
CA THR A 201 0.11 2.01 -3.24
C THR A 201 -0.93 2.51 -4.24
N ALA A 202 -0.96 3.83 -4.42
CA ALA A 202 -1.59 4.50 -5.54
C ALA A 202 -0.54 4.66 -6.65
N ASP A 203 -0.48 3.67 -7.52
CA ASP A 203 0.56 3.56 -8.54
C ASP A 203 0.39 4.59 -9.67
N THR A 204 1.50 4.96 -10.31
CA THR A 204 1.51 5.95 -11.39
C THR A 204 2.33 5.48 -12.59
N ASP A 205 3.60 5.88 -12.65
CA ASP A 205 4.53 5.51 -13.71
C ASP A 205 5.22 4.16 -13.47
N PHE A 206 5.04 3.57 -12.28
CA PHE A 206 5.41 2.21 -11.96
C PHE A 206 4.26 1.56 -11.18
N SER A 207 3.71 0.46 -11.72
CA SER A 207 2.54 -0.21 -11.15
C SER A 207 2.79 -1.68 -10.85
N LEU A 208 2.07 -2.16 -9.84
CA LEU A 208 1.92 -3.55 -9.45
C LEU A 208 0.43 -3.92 -9.54
N GLU A 209 0.10 -4.74 -10.55
CA GLU A 209 -1.28 -5.04 -10.95
C GLU A 209 -1.63 -6.52 -10.81
N GLN A 210 -0.59 -7.38 -10.79
CA GLN A 210 -0.69 -8.81 -10.59
C GLN A 210 0.21 -9.21 -9.41
N PRO A 211 -0.29 -10.06 -8.50
CA PRO A 211 -1.68 -10.52 -8.38
C PRO A 211 -2.65 -9.38 -8.03
N ALA A 212 -3.93 -9.48 -8.38
CA ALA A 212 -4.90 -8.45 -8.03
C ALA A 212 -4.96 -8.21 -6.51
N TYR A 213 -5.19 -6.96 -6.10
CA TYR A 213 -5.30 -6.58 -4.70
C TYR A 213 -6.30 -7.44 -3.92
N GLY A 214 -5.89 -7.88 -2.73
CA GLY A 214 -6.70 -8.68 -1.82
C GLY A 214 -7.01 -10.09 -2.33
N SER A 215 -6.38 -10.55 -3.42
CA SER A 215 -6.64 -11.89 -3.96
C SER A 215 -6.00 -13.00 -3.12
N ALA A 216 -6.64 -14.18 -3.17
CA ALA A 216 -6.06 -15.41 -2.67
C ALA A 216 -5.00 -15.92 -3.67
N VAL A 217 -3.80 -16.19 -3.19
CA VAL A 217 -2.67 -16.64 -4.02
C VAL A 217 -2.12 -17.98 -3.52
N THR A 218 -1.47 -18.71 -4.43
CA THR A 218 -0.68 -19.91 -4.09
C THR A 218 0.72 -19.74 -4.67
N SER A 219 1.68 -20.50 -4.16
CA SER A 219 3.06 -20.44 -4.64
C SER A 219 3.30 -21.44 -5.80
N PRO A 220 3.95 -21.03 -6.91
CA PRO A 220 4.34 -19.65 -7.24
C PRO A 220 3.17 -18.81 -7.75
N MET A 221 3.26 -17.48 -7.60
CA MET A 221 2.32 -16.52 -8.18
C MET A 221 2.98 -15.69 -9.28
N THR A 222 2.20 -15.21 -10.25
CA THR A 222 2.68 -14.22 -11.22
C THR A 222 2.60 -12.84 -10.61
N VAL A 223 3.73 -12.12 -10.62
CA VAL A 223 3.83 -10.73 -10.19
C VAL A 223 4.10 -9.86 -11.41
N GLY A 224 3.39 -8.75 -11.58
CA GLY A 224 3.49 -7.94 -12.80
C GLY A 224 2.73 -6.62 -12.76
N GLY A 225 2.97 -5.80 -13.77
CA GLY A 225 2.33 -4.49 -13.95
C GLY A 225 2.95 -3.75 -15.13
N HIS A 226 3.02 -2.42 -15.03
CA HIS A 226 3.58 -1.54 -16.05
C HIS A 226 4.66 -0.62 -15.46
N ILE A 227 5.56 -0.14 -16.33
CA ILE A 227 6.57 0.83 -15.96
C ILE A 227 6.82 1.85 -17.08
N THR A 228 7.16 3.08 -16.69
CA THR A 228 7.63 4.13 -17.58
C THR A 228 9.00 4.66 -17.13
N GLY A 229 9.97 4.56 -18.02
CA GLY A 229 11.27 5.20 -17.91
C GLY A 229 12.34 4.45 -18.72
N VAL A 230 13.60 4.51 -18.29
CA VAL A 230 14.75 4.05 -19.07
C VAL A 230 15.60 3.09 -18.25
N ASP A 231 15.91 1.94 -18.85
CA ASP A 231 16.86 0.95 -18.36
C ASP A 231 16.61 0.53 -16.88
N GLU A 232 15.35 0.28 -16.53
CA GLU A 232 14.98 -0.20 -15.20
C GLU A 232 15.26 -1.68 -14.99
N ASN A 233 15.71 -1.99 -13.78
CA ASN A 233 15.79 -3.36 -13.30
C ASN A 233 14.83 -3.51 -12.11
N ILE A 234 13.76 -4.27 -12.31
CA ILE A 234 12.76 -4.51 -11.28
C ILE A 234 13.19 -5.68 -10.41
N VAL A 235 13.18 -5.43 -9.10
CA VAL A 235 13.39 -6.42 -8.04
C VAL A 235 12.07 -6.67 -7.34
N LEU A 236 11.84 -7.92 -6.96
CA LEU A 236 10.58 -8.38 -6.38
C LEU A 236 10.83 -9.02 -5.02
N ASP A 237 10.01 -8.64 -4.05
CA ASP A 237 9.94 -9.25 -2.74
C ASP A 237 8.49 -9.57 -2.35
N VAL A 238 8.34 -10.53 -1.45
CA VAL A 238 7.11 -10.91 -0.76
C VAL A 238 7.46 -10.92 0.72
N LYS A 239 6.72 -10.17 1.51
CA LYS A 239 6.92 -10.03 2.95
C LYS A 239 5.73 -10.56 3.72
N ASP A 240 5.98 -11.18 4.86
CA ASP A 240 4.93 -11.50 5.83
C ASP A 240 4.58 -10.26 6.67
N LEU A 241 3.60 -10.40 7.58
CA LEU A 241 3.20 -9.32 8.49
C LEU A 241 4.31 -8.83 9.43
N SER A 242 5.38 -9.63 9.64
CA SER A 242 6.55 -9.20 10.43
C SER A 242 7.54 -8.35 9.62
N GLY A 243 7.36 -8.28 8.29
CA GLY A 243 8.29 -7.63 7.36
C GLY A 243 9.44 -8.53 6.90
N SER A 244 9.43 -9.80 7.33
CA SER A 244 10.42 -10.79 6.90
C SER A 244 10.20 -11.14 5.43
N VAL A 245 11.29 -11.17 4.66
CA VAL A 245 11.24 -11.57 3.25
C VAL A 245 11.02 -13.07 3.19
N VAL A 246 9.92 -13.47 2.56
CA VAL A 246 9.50 -14.86 2.38
C VAL A 246 9.52 -15.30 0.91
N THR A 247 9.95 -14.42 0.01
CA THR A 247 10.23 -14.73 -1.39
C THR A 247 11.34 -15.77 -1.54
N GLY A 248 11.27 -16.55 -2.62
CA GLY A 248 12.48 -17.13 -3.20
C GLY A 248 13.39 -16.07 -3.81
N THR A 249 14.38 -16.45 -4.62
CA THR A 249 15.18 -15.48 -5.39
C THR A 249 14.57 -15.32 -6.79
N PRO A 250 13.67 -14.34 -7.03
CA PRO A 250 13.12 -14.13 -8.36
C PRO A 250 14.21 -13.60 -9.31
N PRO A 251 14.13 -13.91 -10.61
CA PRO A 251 14.99 -13.27 -11.58
C PRO A 251 14.66 -11.77 -11.62
N ALA A 252 15.70 -10.96 -11.77
CA ALA A 252 15.51 -9.54 -12.01
C ALA A 252 14.84 -9.34 -13.38
N VAL A 253 13.88 -8.41 -13.44
CA VAL A 253 13.11 -8.16 -14.66
C VAL A 253 13.63 -6.89 -15.31
N PRO A 254 14.29 -6.98 -16.47
CA PRO A 254 14.64 -5.79 -17.25
C PRO A 254 13.34 -5.17 -17.76
N ALA A 255 13.17 -3.88 -17.54
CA ALA A 255 12.01 -3.14 -17.96
C ALA A 255 12.41 -1.72 -18.37
N GLY A 256 11.54 -1.06 -19.12
CA GLY A 256 11.77 0.29 -19.62
C GLY A 256 10.98 0.57 -20.88
N GLY A 257 10.93 1.84 -21.26
CA GLY A 257 10.02 2.35 -22.28
C GLY A 257 8.88 3.16 -21.68
N ALA A 258 7.85 3.43 -22.47
CA ALA A 258 6.65 4.13 -22.02
C ALA A 258 5.54 3.12 -21.75
N ASN A 259 5.00 3.10 -20.53
CA ASN A 259 3.92 2.21 -20.09
C ASN A 259 4.15 0.75 -20.54
N SER A 260 5.37 0.25 -20.38
CA SER A 260 5.77 -1.06 -20.87
C SER A 260 5.43 -2.13 -19.84
N PRO A 261 4.84 -3.26 -20.26
CA PRO A 261 4.45 -4.31 -19.33
C PRO A 261 5.67 -5.06 -18.81
N TRP A 262 5.59 -5.55 -17.57
CA TRP A 262 6.58 -6.41 -16.96
C TRP A 262 5.90 -7.52 -16.16
N SER A 263 6.53 -8.70 -16.06
CA SER A 263 6.03 -9.78 -15.22
C SER A 263 7.12 -10.79 -14.87
N SER A 264 6.95 -11.50 -13.75
CA SER A 264 7.83 -12.58 -13.31
C SER A 264 7.09 -13.58 -12.42
N PRO A 265 7.38 -14.89 -12.52
CA PRO A 265 6.91 -15.86 -11.54
C PRO A 265 7.70 -15.73 -10.23
N VAL A 266 6.97 -15.62 -9.12
CA VAL A 266 7.53 -15.45 -7.78
C VAL A 266 7.11 -16.62 -6.89
N SER A 267 8.10 -17.41 -6.47
CA SER A 267 7.91 -18.40 -5.41
C SER A 267 8.03 -17.72 -4.05
N PHE A 268 7.30 -18.23 -3.06
CA PHE A 268 7.29 -17.71 -1.70
C PHE A 268 6.88 -18.82 -0.72
N HIS A 269 7.18 -18.62 0.55
CA HIS A 269 6.67 -19.43 1.66
C HIS A 269 5.89 -18.54 2.62
N GLY A 270 5.08 -19.10 3.52
CA GLY A 270 4.28 -18.33 4.46
C GLY A 270 2.78 -18.41 4.19
N THR A 271 2.01 -18.00 5.19
CA THR A 271 0.56 -18.10 5.23
C THR A 271 -0.06 -16.82 5.80
N GLY A 272 -1.35 -16.59 5.53
CA GLY A 272 -2.04 -15.37 5.93
C GLY A 272 -1.79 -14.23 4.96
N VAL A 273 -1.70 -13.01 5.50
CA VAL A 273 -1.51 -11.79 4.72
C VAL A 273 -0.06 -11.62 4.30
N LEU A 274 0.14 -11.27 3.03
CA LEU A 274 1.45 -11.01 2.44
C LEU A 274 1.46 -9.66 1.74
N THR A 275 2.59 -8.96 1.82
CA THR A 275 2.88 -7.77 1.02
C THR A 275 3.77 -8.15 -0.15
N VAL A 276 3.23 -8.06 -1.37
CA VAL A 276 4.04 -8.11 -2.60
C VAL A 276 4.66 -6.75 -2.82
N VAL A 277 5.96 -6.71 -3.11
CA VAL A 277 6.76 -5.50 -3.29
C VAL A 277 7.47 -5.59 -4.62
N ALA A 278 7.34 -4.56 -5.44
CA ALA A 278 8.16 -4.36 -6.63
C ALA A 278 8.91 -3.04 -6.50
N PHE A 279 10.21 -3.01 -6.80
CA PHE A 279 11.00 -1.79 -6.72
C PHE A 279 12.07 -1.73 -7.81
N THR A 280 12.47 -0.51 -8.14
CA THR A 280 13.58 -0.20 -9.05
C THR A 280 14.56 0.75 -8.37
N GLY A 281 15.79 0.81 -8.88
CA GLY A 281 16.79 1.77 -8.46
C GLY A 281 18.17 1.44 -9.02
N GLY A 282 19.19 2.12 -8.50
CA GLY A 282 20.60 1.92 -8.84
C GLY A 282 21.26 3.06 -9.60
N HIS A 283 20.53 4.12 -9.97
CA HIS A 283 21.07 5.32 -10.61
C HIS A 283 21.30 6.46 -9.61
N LEU A 284 20.26 6.84 -8.89
CA LEU A 284 20.25 7.94 -7.90
C LEU A 284 20.27 7.41 -6.47
N THR A 285 19.53 6.34 -6.21
CA THR A 285 19.48 5.66 -4.92
C THR A 285 19.14 4.17 -5.09
N GLN A 286 19.12 3.41 -4.00
CA GLN A 286 18.79 1.99 -4.04
C GLN A 286 17.31 1.74 -4.39
N HIS A 287 16.38 2.58 -3.91
CA HIS A 287 14.95 2.49 -4.16
C HIS A 287 14.41 3.81 -4.75
N GLU A 288 14.44 3.91 -6.07
CA GLU A 288 13.98 5.10 -6.81
C GLU A 288 12.48 5.13 -7.00
N ARG A 289 11.88 3.95 -7.19
CA ARG A 289 10.43 3.76 -7.28
C ARG A 289 10.06 2.42 -6.66
N PHE A 290 8.89 2.34 -6.05
CA PHE A 290 8.33 1.08 -5.59
C PHE A 290 6.81 1.07 -5.61
N ALA A 291 6.24 -0.13 -5.70
CA ALA A 291 4.81 -0.40 -5.63
C ALA A 291 4.57 -1.60 -4.70
N ILE A 292 3.44 -1.61 -4.00
CA ILE A 292 3.07 -2.69 -3.08
C ILE A 292 1.61 -3.13 -3.23
N GLN A 293 1.37 -4.41 -2.98
CA GLN A 293 0.04 -5.01 -3.06
C GLN A 293 -0.16 -6.00 -1.93
N GLY A 294 -1.31 -5.91 -1.26
CA GLY A 294 -1.75 -6.90 -0.28
C GLY A 294 -2.40 -8.10 -0.95
N VAL A 295 -2.00 -9.30 -0.53
CA VAL A 295 -2.65 -10.58 -0.90
C VAL A 295 -2.77 -11.50 0.31
N HIS A 296 -3.49 -12.60 0.16
CA HIS A 296 -3.58 -13.62 1.21
C HIS A 296 -3.46 -15.04 0.65
N THR A 297 -3.30 -16.00 1.56
CA THR A 297 -3.16 -17.44 1.29
C THR A 297 -4.17 -18.24 2.09
#